data_AF-A0A4Q1IFX2-F1
#
_entry.id   AF-A0A4Q1IFX2-F1
#
_cell.length_a   1.000
_cell.length_b   1.000
_cell.length_c   1.000
_cell.angle_alpha   90.00
_cell.angle_beta   90.00
_cell.angle_gamma   90.00
#
_symmetry.space_group_name_H-M   'P 1'
#
loop_
_entity.id
_entity.type
_entity.pdbx_description
1 polymer ?
#
loop_
_entity_poly.entity_id
_entity_poly.type
_entity_poly.pdbx_seq_one_letter_code
_entity_poly.pdbx_strand_id
1 'polypeptide(L)'
;MEPSKKVTWNSMQSESRERISQHYKDRKILLSPEGDYTLTLTNGQTSKGTWLYNSDTKTLKITHVNGKTSSQKVQLLNDSELVLVPEQKINHTILLSKLYYTKS
;
A
#
# COMPACT_ATOMS: atom_id res chain seq x y z
N MET A 1 -18.98 4.36 24.38
CA MET A 1 -18.26 4.31 23.09
C MET A 1 -19.19 3.66 22.08
N GLU A 2 -19.73 4.43 21.14
CA GLU A 2 -20.44 3.82 20.02
C GLU A 2 -19.44 3.04 19.15
N PRO A 3 -19.78 1.83 18.68
CA PRO A 3 -18.95 1.12 17.73
C PRO A 3 -18.88 1.94 16.44
N SER A 4 -17.66 2.29 16.02
CA SER A 4 -17.39 2.86 14.70
C SER A 4 -18.14 2.05 13.64
N LYS A 5 -19.18 2.65 13.05
CA LYS A 5 -19.99 2.03 12.00
C LYS A 5 -19.05 1.80 10.81
N LYS A 6 -18.60 0.55 10.63
CA LYS A 6 -17.80 0.15 9.48
C LYS A 6 -18.63 0.40 8.22
N VAL A 7 -18.23 1.39 7.43
CA VAL A 7 -18.89 1.69 6.16
C VAL A 7 -18.63 0.53 5.20
N THR A 8 -19.69 -0.05 4.65
CA THR A 8 -19.58 -1.11 3.63
C THR A 8 -19.38 -0.49 2.25
N TRP A 9 -18.64 -1.16 1.36
CA TRP A 9 -18.35 -0.65 0.01
C TRP A 9 -19.61 -0.12 -0.72
N ASN A 10 -20.71 -0.86 -0.66
CA ASN A 10 -21.97 -0.50 -1.34
C ASN A 10 -22.69 0.71 -0.71
N SER A 11 -22.37 1.05 0.53
CA SER A 11 -22.91 2.22 1.24
C SER A 11 -22.09 3.50 1.03
N MET A 12 -20.93 3.42 0.36
CA MET A 12 -20.08 4.57 0.09
C MET A 12 -20.60 5.41 -1.09
N GLN A 13 -20.47 6.73 -0.98
CA GLN A 13 -20.71 7.65 -2.10
C GLN A 13 -19.85 7.25 -3.31
N SER A 14 -20.37 7.47 -4.52
CA SER A 14 -19.72 7.12 -5.79
C SER A 14 -18.30 7.69 -5.89
N GLU A 15 -18.12 8.97 -5.59
CA GLU A 15 -16.81 9.66 -5.64
C GLU A 15 -15.77 9.00 -4.72
N SER A 16 -16.19 8.56 -3.53
CA SER A 16 -15.31 7.84 -2.61
C SER A 16 -14.90 6.48 -3.15
N ARG A 17 -15.83 5.74 -3.78
CA ARG A 17 -15.54 4.45 -4.42
C ARG A 17 -14.62 4.59 -5.61
N GLU A 18 -14.80 5.64 -6.42
CA GLU A 18 -13.97 5.94 -7.56
C GLU A 18 -12.54 6.29 -7.13
N ARG A 19 -12.40 7.19 -6.15
CA ARG A 19 -11.10 7.53 -5.56
C ARG A 19 -10.41 6.29 -5.00
N ILE A 20 -11.11 5.42 -4.26
CA ILE A 20 -10.50 4.19 -3.75
C ILE A 20 -10.07 3.27 -4.90
N SER A 21 -10.89 3.15 -5.93
CA SER A 21 -10.56 2.30 -7.09
C SER A 21 -9.31 2.80 -7.81
N GLN A 22 -9.22 4.10 -8.12
CA GLN A 22 -8.08 4.68 -8.82
C GLN A 22 -6.77 4.59 -8.02
N HIS A 23 -6.84 4.68 -6.69
CA HIS A 23 -5.65 4.72 -5.84
C HIS A 23 -5.22 3.36 -5.26
N TYR A 24 -6.09 2.34 -5.27
CA TYR A 24 -5.82 1.10 -4.55
C TYR A 24 -6.11 -0.20 -5.33
N LYS A 25 -6.85 -0.15 -6.44
CA LYS A 25 -6.95 -1.32 -7.35
C LYS A 25 -5.74 -1.38 -8.27
N ASP A 26 -5.46 -2.58 -8.77
CA ASP A 26 -4.53 -2.88 -9.88
C ASP A 26 -3.17 -2.15 -9.82
N ARG A 27 -2.65 -1.96 -8.61
CA ARG A 27 -1.38 -1.28 -8.40
C ARG A 27 -0.23 -2.16 -8.82
N LYS A 28 0.70 -1.57 -9.55
CA LYS A 28 1.94 -2.22 -9.95
C LYS A 28 3.10 -1.69 -9.14
N ILE A 29 3.99 -2.56 -8.70
CA ILE A 29 5.19 -2.18 -7.97
C ILE A 29 6.42 -2.84 -8.59
N LEU A 30 7.46 -2.04 -8.80
CA LEU A 30 8.80 -2.49 -9.15
C LEU A 30 9.71 -2.19 -7.96
N LEU A 31 10.39 -3.22 -7.46
CA LEU A 31 11.41 -3.13 -6.42
C LEU A 31 12.75 -3.53 -7.06
N SER A 32 13.60 -2.56 -7.38
CA SER A 32 14.87 -2.83 -8.04
C SER A 32 15.89 -3.39 -7.04
N PRO A 33 16.81 -4.29 -7.45
CA PRO A 33 17.87 -4.80 -6.57
C PRO A 33 18.78 -3.70 -5.99
N GLU A 34 18.89 -2.56 -6.68
CA GLU A 34 19.69 -1.40 -6.29
C GLU A 34 19.04 -0.58 -5.17
N GLY A 35 17.80 -0.91 -4.79
CA GLY A 35 17.06 -0.28 -3.70
C GLY A 35 16.08 0.81 -4.15
N ASP A 36 15.85 0.99 -5.45
CA ASP A 36 14.84 1.91 -5.97
C ASP A 36 13.47 1.24 -6.05
N TYR A 37 12.39 1.98 -5.78
CA TYR A 37 11.03 1.51 -6.01
C TYR A 37 10.26 2.44 -6.95
N THR A 38 9.38 1.84 -7.75
CA THR A 38 8.36 2.56 -8.50
C THR A 38 7.00 1.92 -8.24
N LEU A 39 6.02 2.74 -7.86
CA LEU A 39 4.61 2.38 -7.72
C LEU A 39 3.82 3.05 -8.85
N THR A 40 3.07 2.27 -9.61
CA THR A 40 2.15 2.77 -10.64
C THR A 40 0.71 2.47 -10.23
N LEU A 41 -0.12 3.49 -10.19
CA LEU A 41 -1.55 3.39 -9.89
C LEU A 41 -2.36 3.12 -11.17
N THR A 42 -3.61 2.67 -11.03
CA THR A 42 -4.51 2.41 -12.17
C THR A 42 -4.70 3.63 -13.08
N ASN A 43 -4.69 4.83 -12.50
CA ASN A 43 -4.83 6.09 -13.25
C ASN A 43 -3.53 6.54 -13.95
N GLY A 44 -2.49 5.70 -13.98
CA GLY A 44 -1.20 5.99 -14.61
C GLY A 44 -0.25 6.86 -13.79
N GLN A 45 -0.68 7.38 -12.64
CA GLN A 45 0.21 8.12 -11.75
C GLN A 45 1.29 7.22 -11.19
N THR A 46 2.51 7.75 -11.09
CA THR A 46 3.66 7.05 -10.55
C THR A 46 4.17 7.71 -9.27
N SER A 47 4.66 6.90 -8.35
CA SER A 47 5.40 7.32 -7.15
C SER A 47 6.73 6.59 -7.11
N LYS A 48 7.80 7.30 -6.75
CA LYS A 48 9.16 6.77 -6.71
C LYS A 48 9.82 6.97 -5.34
N GLY A 49 10.98 6.36 -5.16
CA GLY A 49 11.87 6.55 -4.02
C GLY A 49 12.67 5.28 -3.77
N THR A 50 12.99 5.00 -2.51
CA THR A 50 13.80 3.83 -2.13
C THR A 50 13.04 2.84 -1.26
N TRP A 51 13.51 1.59 -1.24
CA TRP A 51 12.97 0.54 -0.38
C TRP A 51 14.07 -0.20 0.38
N LEU A 52 13.68 -0.80 1.50
CA LEU A 52 14.52 -1.69 2.30
C LEU A 52 13.65 -2.82 2.86
N TYR A 53 14.11 -4.05 2.75
CA TYR A 53 13.46 -5.21 3.35
C TYR A 53 14.27 -5.75 4.52
N ASN A 54 13.62 -5.90 5.67
CA ASN A 54 14.17 -6.60 6.83
C ASN A 54 13.61 -8.02 6.86
N SER A 55 14.48 -9.02 6.66
CA SER A 55 14.10 -10.44 6.64
C SER A 55 13.68 -10.97 8.00
N ASP A 56 14.29 -10.47 9.08
CA ASP A 56 14.07 -10.96 10.44
C ASP A 56 12.68 -10.57 10.93
N THR A 57 12.24 -9.35 10.63
CA THR A 57 10.92 -8.84 11.01
C THR A 57 9.88 -8.98 9.90
N LYS A 58 10.29 -9.44 8.71
CA LYS A 58 9.49 -9.48 7.48
C LYS A 58 8.82 -8.15 7.18
N THR A 59 9.59 -7.07 7.27
CA THR A 59 9.08 -5.69 7.12
C THR A 59 9.67 -5.05 5.88
N LEU A 60 8.81 -4.48 5.04
CA LEU A 60 9.20 -3.59 3.96
C LEU A 60 9.09 -2.15 4.45
N LYS A 61 10.16 -1.38 4.27
CA LYS A 61 10.19 0.07 4.50
C LYS A 61 10.33 0.77 3.14
N ILE A 62 9.43 1.70 2.86
CA ILE A 62 9.45 2.54 1.66
C ILE A 62 9.73 3.97 2.08
N THR A 63 10.69 4.62 1.43
CA THR A 63 10.98 6.05 1.55
C THR A 63 10.60 6.72 0.24
N HIS A 64 9.57 7.55 0.26
CA HIS A 64 9.13 8.31 -0.91
C HIS A 64 10.11 9.45 -1.21
N VAL A 65 10.15 9.94 -2.46
CA VAL A 65 10.99 11.09 -2.87
C VAL A 65 10.80 12.36 -2.02
N ASN A 66 9.62 12.52 -1.40
CA ASN A 66 9.33 13.65 -0.50
C ASN A 66 9.79 13.41 0.95
N GLY A 67 10.60 12.38 1.20
CA GLY A 67 11.13 12.03 2.53
C GLY A 67 10.12 11.31 3.45
N LYS A 68 8.84 11.18 3.07
CA LYS A 68 7.88 10.41 3.86
C LYS A 68 8.26 8.94 3.84
N THR A 69 8.14 8.29 4.99
CA THR A 69 8.40 6.86 5.12
C THR A 69 7.14 6.09 5.48
N SER A 70 7.03 4.88 4.97
CA SER A 70 6.02 3.91 5.38
C SER A 70 6.69 2.57 5.70
N SER A 71 6.15 1.86 6.68
CA SER A 71 6.61 0.54 7.08
C SER A 71 5.40 -0.40 7.13
N GLN A 72 5.57 -1.56 6.52
CA GLN A 72 4.51 -2.56 6.35
C GLN A 72 5.08 -3.95 6.56
N LYS A 73 4.28 -4.84 7.14
CA LYS A 73 4.63 -6.27 7.19
C LYS A 73 4.35 -6.91 5.85
N VAL A 74 5.28 -7.75 5.38
CA VAL A 74 5.10 -8.57 4.18
C VAL A 74 4.29 -9.80 4.57
N GLN A 75 3.08 -9.90 4.03
CA GLN A 75 2.24 -11.09 4.20
C GLN A 75 2.52 -12.12 3.10
N LEU A 76 2.69 -11.67 1.86
CA LEU A 76 3.01 -12.51 0.70
C LEU A 76 4.05 -11.80 -0.16
N LEU A 77 5.07 -12.55 -0.59
CA LEU A 77 6.04 -12.13 -1.59
C LEU A 77 6.36 -13.36 -2.46
N ASN A 78 5.97 -13.32 -3.72
CA ASN A 78 6.30 -14.33 -4.72
C ASN A 78 6.76 -13.63 -6.02
N ASP A 79 6.84 -14.36 -7.13
CA ASP A 79 7.35 -13.82 -8.40
C ASP A 79 6.46 -12.72 -8.99
N SER A 80 5.13 -12.81 -8.84
CA SER A 80 4.15 -11.91 -9.48
C SER A 80 3.40 -10.99 -8.51
N GLU A 81 3.40 -11.28 -7.22
CA GLU A 81 2.54 -10.62 -6.23
C GLU A 81 3.30 -10.19 -4.98
N LEU A 82 2.87 -9.04 -4.45
CA LEU A 82 3.27 -8.55 -3.14
C LEU A 82 2.01 -8.14 -2.36
N VAL A 83 1.86 -8.68 -1.16
CA VAL A 83 0.78 -8.29 -0.23
C VAL A 83 1.39 -7.75 1.05
N LEU A 84 1.09 -6.48 1.32
CA LEU A 84 1.56 -5.77 2.50
C LEU A 84 0.43 -5.52 3.49
N VAL A 85 0.75 -5.59 4.78
CA VAL A 85 -0.15 -5.23 5.87
C VAL A 85 0.38 -3.94 6.49
N PRO A 86 -0.35 -2.81 6.37
CA PRO A 86 0.04 -1.55 7.00
C PRO A 86 0.15 -1.70 8.51
N GLU A 87 1.17 -1.09 9.12
CA GLU A 87 1.23 -1.01 10.57
C GLU A 87 0.17 -0.06 11.12
N GLN A 88 -0.63 -0.54 12.06
CA GLN A 88 -1.63 0.28 12.74
C GLN A 88 -0.93 1.15 13.78
N LYS A 89 -0.70 2.41 13.42
CA LYS A 89 -0.33 3.43 14.41
C LYS A 89 -1.60 3.84 15.17
N ILE A 90 -1.48 3.96 16.49
CA ILE A 90 -2.60 4.20 17.43
C ILE A 90 -3.49 5.38 17.02
N ASN A 91 -2.95 6.37 16.30
CA ASN A 91 -3.66 7.60 15.91
C ASN A 91 -4.01 7.70 14.40
N HIS A 92 -3.88 6.63 13.62
CA HIS A 92 -4.21 6.66 12.20
C HIS A 92 -5.30 5.64 11.85
N THR A 93 -6.40 6.13 11.28
CA THR A 93 -7.43 5.28 10.68
C THR A 93 -6.84 4.57 9.47
N ILE A 94 -6.68 3.25 9.57
CA ILE A 94 -6.34 2.41 8.43
C ILE A 94 -7.57 2.32 7.53
N LEU A 95 -7.46 2.89 6.33
CA LEU A 95 -8.50 2.75 5.29
C LEU A 95 -8.53 1.34 4.68
N LEU A 96 -7.39 0.64 4.68
CA LEU A 96 -7.22 -0.67 4.05
C LEU A 96 -6.40 -1.61 4.94
N SER A 97 -6.97 -2.76 5.31
CA SER A 97 -6.28 -3.77 6.10
C SER A 97 -5.11 -4.44 5.37
N LYS A 98 -5.15 -4.43 4.03
CA LYS A 98 -4.14 -5.03 3.16
C LYS A 98 -3.93 -4.20 1.91
N LEU A 99 -2.71 -4.24 1.42
CA LEU A 99 -2.26 -3.55 0.22
C LEU A 99 -1.76 -4.61 -0.76
N TYR A 100 -2.50 -4.78 -1.86
CA TYR A 100 -2.17 -5.72 -2.93
C TYR A 100 -1.41 -4.99 -4.04
N TYR A 101 -0.41 -5.67 -4.61
CA TYR A 101 0.37 -5.20 -5.72
C TYR A 101 0.72 -6.35 -6.67
N THR A 102 0.73 -6.06 -7.96
CA THR A 102 1.36 -6.88 -8.99
C THR A 102 2.80 -6.43 -9.18
N LYS A 103 3.75 -7.36 -9.18
CA LYS A 103 5.15 -7.06 -9.47
C LYS A 103 5.34 -6.82 -10.97
N SER A 104 6.17 -5.84 -11.33
CA SER A 104 6.54 -5.51 -12.70
C SER A 104 8.04 -5.58 -12.89
#